data_AF-A0A830FKN5-F1
#
_entry.id   AF-A0A830FKN5-F1
#
_cell.length_a   1.000
_cell.length_b   1.000
_cell.length_c   1.000
_cell.angle_alpha   90.00
_cell.angle_beta   90.00
_cell.angle_gamma   90.00
#
_symmetry.space_group_name_H-M   'P 1'
#
loop_
_entity.id
_entity.type
_entity.pdbx_description
1 polymer ?
#
loop_
_entity_poly.entity_id
_entity_poly.type
_entity_poly.pdbx_seq_one_letter_code
_entity_poly.pdbx_strand_id
1 'polypeptide(L)'
;MDSSTSETGSEKVGSRTVSVGGGQTAEVVGDKSVDPPELRVSSRGETWVYRIDGGTAVLVESTYDEPDWMPQVFSRLGLDAE
;
A
#
# COMPACT_ATOMS: atom_id res chain seq x y z
N MET A 1 20.54 34.41 14.51
CA MET A 1 19.14 34.71 14.16
C MET A 1 18.63 33.43 13.54
N ASP A 2 18.13 32.58 14.42
CA ASP A 2 17.38 31.35 14.16
C ASP A 2 15.91 31.78 14.23
N SER A 3 14.94 31.29 13.46
CA SER A 3 14.87 30.25 12.44
C SER A 3 13.55 30.53 11.74
N SER A 4 13.46 30.31 10.43
CA SER A 4 12.18 29.92 9.81
C SER A 4 12.50 29.03 8.63
N THR A 5 12.78 27.75 8.92
CA THR A 5 12.52 26.68 7.97
C THR A 5 11.02 26.73 7.71
N SER A 6 10.63 27.36 6.59
CA SER A 6 9.27 27.27 6.07
C SER A 6 9.11 25.88 5.44
N GLU A 7 8.99 24.85 6.28
CA GLU A 7 8.40 23.58 5.90
C GLU A 7 6.90 23.70 6.16
N THR A 8 6.16 24.20 5.16
CA THR A 8 4.71 24.00 5.14
C THR A 8 4.47 22.50 4.99
N GLY A 9 4.26 21.84 6.14
CA GLY A 9 4.15 20.41 6.29
C GLY A 9 2.98 19.83 5.51
N SER A 10 3.28 19.30 4.34
CA SER A 10 2.77 17.97 3.99
C SER A 10 3.42 17.00 4.98
N GLU A 11 2.78 16.70 6.12
CA GLU A 11 3.27 15.62 6.98
C GLU A 11 3.15 14.32 6.17
N LYS A 12 4.23 13.99 5.49
CA LYS A 12 4.39 12.86 4.59
C LYS A 12 4.30 11.60 5.45
N VAL A 13 3.17 10.89 5.44
CA VAL A 13 3.11 9.55 6.04
C VAL A 13 3.90 8.68 5.08
N GLY A 14 5.16 8.40 5.44
CA GLY A 14 6.13 7.79 4.54
C GLY A 14 5.58 6.53 3.87
N SER A 15 5.87 6.36 2.58
CA SER A 15 5.65 5.12 1.83
C SER A 15 6.22 3.95 2.63
N ARG A 16 5.36 3.08 3.17
CA ARG A 16 5.79 1.87 3.89
C ARG A 16 5.83 0.72 2.91
N THR A 17 6.99 0.51 2.31
CA THR A 17 7.27 -0.68 1.50
C THR A 17 7.50 -1.86 2.44
N VAL A 18 6.67 -2.91 2.34
CA VAL A 18 6.83 -4.19 3.04
C VAL A 18 7.40 -5.22 2.08
N SER A 19 8.48 -5.87 2.51
CA SER A 19 9.05 -7.02 1.79
C SER A 19 8.32 -8.30 2.21
N VAL A 20 7.77 -9.03 1.24
CA VAL A 20 6.94 -10.22 1.51
C VAL A 20 7.79 -11.52 1.40
N GLY A 21 8.98 -11.45 0.81
CA GLY A 21 9.82 -12.62 0.52
C GLY A 21 9.71 -13.02 -0.95
N GLY A 22 10.66 -13.83 -1.46
CA GLY A 22 10.65 -14.28 -2.86
C GLY A 22 10.82 -13.18 -3.92
N GLY A 23 11.27 -11.98 -3.54
CA GLY A 23 11.44 -10.82 -4.42
C GLY A 23 10.20 -9.95 -4.60
N GLN A 24 9.16 -10.15 -3.78
CA GLN A 24 7.92 -9.37 -3.83
C GLN A 24 7.95 -8.20 -2.85
N THR A 25 7.43 -7.06 -3.29
CA THR A 25 7.29 -5.84 -2.48
C THR A 25 5.84 -5.37 -2.54
N ALA A 26 5.23 -5.20 -1.38
CA ALA A 26 3.92 -4.57 -1.24
C ALA A 26 4.13 -3.15 -0.75
N GLU A 27 3.51 -2.18 -1.40
CA GLU A 27 3.58 -0.77 -1.04
C GLU A 27 2.18 -0.30 -0.70
N VAL A 28 1.97 0.14 0.53
CA VAL A 28 0.75 0.87 0.85
C VAL A 28 0.92 2.28 0.29
N VAL A 29 0.13 2.60 -0.74
CA VAL A 29 0.11 3.90 -1.42
C VAL A 29 -1.15 4.62 -0.97
N GLY A 30 -1.01 5.32 0.14
CA GLY A 30 -2.02 6.20 0.68
C GLY A 30 -1.32 7.13 1.65
N ASP A 31 -1.10 8.38 1.25
CA ASP A 31 -0.87 9.42 2.25
C ASP A 31 -2.22 9.68 2.94
N LYS A 32 -2.23 10.23 4.15
CA LYS A 32 -3.44 10.60 4.93
C LYS A 32 -4.46 11.50 4.20
N SER A 33 -4.16 11.85 2.94
CA SER A 33 -4.92 12.66 2.01
C SER A 33 -5.72 11.84 0.97
N VAL A 34 -5.49 10.52 0.85
CA VAL A 34 -6.22 9.61 -0.05
C VAL A 34 -7.16 8.73 0.78
N ASP A 35 -8.45 9.01 0.66
CA ASP A 35 -9.53 8.28 1.33
C ASP A 35 -10.46 7.66 0.26
N PRO A 36 -10.58 6.33 0.19
CA PRO A 36 -9.89 5.32 1.00
C PRO A 36 -8.42 5.08 0.59
N PRO A 37 -7.54 4.62 1.51
CA PRO A 37 -6.14 4.30 1.19
C PRO A 37 -6.02 3.15 0.19
N GLU A 38 -5.00 3.18 -0.66
CA GLU A 38 -4.73 2.11 -1.64
C GLU A 38 -3.54 1.23 -1.21
N LEU A 39 -3.66 -0.06 -1.44
CA LEU A 39 -2.56 -1.02 -1.36
C LEU A 39 -2.14 -1.37 -2.79
N ARG A 40 -0.89 -1.08 -3.15
CA ARG A 40 -0.31 -1.45 -4.43
C ARG A 40 0.72 -2.53 -4.22
N VAL A 41 0.43 -3.71 -4.74
CA VAL A 41 1.34 -4.85 -4.67
C VAL A 41 1.99 -5.01 -6.03
N SER A 42 3.33 -5.01 -6.05
CA SER A 42 4.09 -5.17 -7.28
C SER A 42 5.00 -6.40 -7.19
N SER A 43 4.94 -7.26 -8.20
CA SER A 43 5.81 -8.44 -8.30
C SER A 43 6.20 -8.66 -9.76
N ARG A 44 7.50 -8.73 -10.06
CA ARG A 44 8.03 -9.11 -11.39
C ARG A 44 7.43 -8.34 -12.59
N GLY A 45 7.00 -7.09 -12.38
CA GLY A 45 6.37 -6.25 -13.41
C GLY A 45 4.85 -6.35 -13.49
N GLU A 46 4.24 -7.15 -12.63
CA GLU A 46 2.80 -7.28 -12.42
C GLU A 46 2.37 -6.40 -11.24
N THR A 47 1.22 -5.73 -11.37
CA THR A 47 0.70 -4.80 -10.36
C THR A 47 -0.75 -5.13 -10.04
N TRP A 48 -1.05 -5.20 -8.75
CA TRP A 48 -2.40 -5.32 -8.21
C TRP A 48 -2.68 -4.13 -7.29
N VAL A 49 -3.80 -3.45 -7.51
CA VAL A 49 -4.25 -2.30 -6.75
C VAL A 49 -5.51 -2.68 -6.00
N TYR A 50 -5.45 -2.53 -4.68
CA TYR A 50 -6.55 -2.76 -3.76
C TYR A 50 -6.92 -1.44 -3.08
N ARG A 51 -8.22 -1.20 -2.87
CA ARG A 51 -8.69 -0.17 -1.95
C ARG A 51 -8.89 -0.80 -0.57
N ILE A 52 -8.45 -0.12 0.48
CA ILE A 52 -8.65 -0.55 1.86
C ILE A 52 -9.87 0.17 2.42
N ASP A 53 -10.97 -0.55 2.63
CA ASP A 53 -12.19 -0.03 3.22
C ASP A 53 -12.42 -0.71 4.58
N GLY A 54 -12.41 0.06 5.68
CA GLY A 54 -12.68 -0.49 7.01
C GLY A 54 -11.72 -1.57 7.52
N GLY A 55 -10.55 -1.75 6.87
CA GLY A 55 -9.60 -2.83 7.15
C GLY A 55 -9.68 -4.01 6.18
N THR A 56 -10.58 -3.97 5.20
CA THR A 56 -10.72 -4.96 4.13
C THR A 56 -10.05 -4.48 2.85
N ALA A 57 -9.22 -5.30 2.22
CA ALA A 57 -8.62 -5.02 0.93
C ALA A 57 -9.53 -5.51 -0.20
N VAL A 58 -10.02 -4.59 -1.03
CA VAL A 58 -10.90 -4.86 -2.18
C VAL A 58 -10.13 -4.63 -3.48
N LEU A 59 -10.00 -5.65 -4.32
CA LEU A 59 -9.29 -5.53 -5.59
C LEU A 59 -10.05 -4.58 -6.53
N VAL A 60 -9.35 -3.59 -7.07
CA VAL A 60 -9.96 -2.55 -7.93
C VAL A 60 -9.32 -2.47 -9.30
N GLU A 61 -8.03 -2.78 -9.40
CA GLU A 61 -7.32 -2.86 -10.66
C GLU A 61 -6.28 -3.96 -10.59
N SER A 62 -6.35 -4.91 -11.52
CA SER A 62 -5.27 -5.86 -11.76
C SER A 62 -5.04 -6.01 -13.24
N THR A 63 -3.76 -6.17 -13.60
CA THR A 63 -3.38 -6.58 -14.96
C THR A 63 -3.37 -8.11 -15.12
N TYR A 64 -3.40 -8.84 -14.01
CA TYR A 64 -3.28 -10.29 -13.93
C TYR A 64 -4.20 -10.85 -12.85
N ASP A 65 -4.42 -12.16 -12.87
CA ASP A 65 -5.10 -12.87 -11.78
C ASP A 65 -4.37 -12.66 -10.44
N GLU A 66 -5.13 -12.69 -9.35
CA GLU A 66 -4.57 -12.56 -8.02
C GLU A 66 -3.65 -13.77 -7.71
N PRO A 67 -2.40 -13.53 -7.27
CA PRO A 67 -1.49 -14.62 -7.01
C PRO A 67 -1.81 -15.30 -5.68
N ASP A 68 -1.53 -16.60 -5.60
CA ASP A 68 -1.78 -17.47 -4.41
C ASP A 68 -1.11 -16.96 -3.10
N TRP A 69 -0.09 -16.11 -3.21
CA TRP A 69 0.60 -15.53 -2.06
C TRP A 69 -0.04 -14.22 -1.56
N MET A 70 -1.01 -13.65 -2.28
CA MET A 70 -1.65 -12.39 -1.93
C MET A 70 -2.34 -12.42 -0.54
N PRO A 71 -3.05 -13.50 -0.14
CA PRO A 71 -3.60 -13.60 1.21
C PRO A 71 -2.57 -13.44 2.34
N GLN A 72 -1.31 -13.79 2.10
CA GLN A 72 -0.22 -13.61 3.08
C GLN A 72 0.19 -12.14 3.21
N VAL A 73 0.05 -11.35 2.14
CA VAL A 73 0.27 -9.90 2.16
C VAL A 73 -0.78 -9.25 3.05
N PHE A 74 -2.05 -9.56 2.84
CA PHE A 74 -3.15 -9.03 3.65
C PHE A 74 -2.98 -9.39 5.12
N SER A 75 -2.71 -10.65 5.42
CA SER A 75 -2.45 -11.11 6.79
C SER A 75 -1.29 -10.35 7.47
N ARG A 76 -0.20 -10.08 6.74
CA ARG A 76 0.93 -9.30 7.28
C ARG A 76 0.64 -7.83 7.48
N LEU A 77 -0.25 -7.27 6.67
CA LEU A 77 -0.71 -5.89 6.80
C LEU A 77 -1.84 -5.77 7.83
N GLY A 78 -2.36 -6.88 8.36
CA GLY A 78 -3.53 -6.90 9.23
C GLY A 78 -4.82 -6.52 8.51
N LEU A 79 -4.90 -6.82 7.21
CA LEU A 79 -6.05 -6.58 6.35
C LEU A 79 -6.86 -7.87 6.18
N ASP A 80 -8.17 -7.71 6.09
CA ASP A 80 -9.09 -8.78 5.68
C ASP A 80 -9.16 -8.84 4.15
N ALA A 81 -9.45 -10.00 3.57
CA ALA A 81 -9.53 -10.22 2.14
C ALA A 81 -10.97 -10.59 1.79
N GLU A 82 -11.62 -9.81 0.92
CA GLU A 82 -12.97 -10.12 0.42
C GLU A 82 -12.93 -11.01 -0.83
#